data_AF-A0A848CE42-F1
#
_entry.id   AF-A0A848CE42-F1
#
_cell.length_a   1.000
_cell.length_b   1.000
_cell.length_c   1.000
_cell.angle_alpha   90.00
_cell.angle_beta   90.00
_cell.angle_gamma   90.00
#
_symmetry.space_group_name_H-M   'P 1'
#
loop_
_entity.id
_entity.type
_entity.pdbx_description
1 polymer ?
#
loop_
_entity_poly.entity_id
_entity_poly.type
_entity_poly.pdbx_seq_one_letter_code
_entity_poly.pdbx_strand_id
1 'polypeptide(L)'
;MHITVSKGRDLKMLRQVNPYMSEYKIPREILDHMEDILDKKNLGEKGYIAVILNPIRDDNVDILDELNLDTNEIEVPDNNFFYIVIKGKKHPMKKDKRWYSYDIILPGNSGRLYVIYCMYEERLRELGVI
;
A
#
# COMPACT_ATOMS: atom_id res chain seq x y z
N MET A 1 -4.56 -6.07 -8.77
CA MET A 1 -5.35 -4.83 -8.87
C MET A 1 -4.92 -3.88 -7.77
N HIS A 2 -4.53 -2.66 -8.16
CA HIS A 2 -4.19 -1.60 -7.22
C HIS A 2 -4.91 -0.28 -7.55
N ILE A 3 -4.95 0.60 -6.57
CA ILE A 3 -5.43 1.98 -6.70
C ILE A 3 -4.23 2.91 -6.56
N THR A 4 -4.12 3.89 -7.46
CA THR A 4 -3.10 4.94 -7.39
C THR A 4 -3.69 6.24 -6.86
N VAL A 5 -2.95 6.90 -5.98
CA VAL A 5 -3.29 8.21 -5.41
C VAL A 5 -2.06 9.09 -5.45
N SER A 6 -2.11 10.15 -6.25
CA SER A 6 -0.99 11.09 -6.44
C SER A 6 -1.21 12.42 -5.75
N LYS A 7 -2.48 12.80 -5.53
CA LYS A 7 -2.87 14.12 -5.01
C LYS A 7 -4.04 14.00 -4.04
N GLY A 8 -4.23 15.02 -3.21
CA GLY A 8 -5.36 15.09 -2.27
C GLY A 8 -6.73 14.95 -2.93
N ARG A 9 -6.90 15.37 -4.20
CA ARG A 9 -8.17 15.16 -4.94
C ARG A 9 -8.47 13.67 -5.15
N ASP A 10 -7.44 12.87 -5.44
CA ASP A 10 -7.57 11.44 -5.73
C ASP A 10 -8.01 10.73 -4.45
N LEU A 11 -7.39 11.09 -3.31
CA LEU A 11 -7.80 10.58 -2.00
C LEU A 11 -9.24 11.01 -1.64
N LYS A 12 -9.62 12.26 -1.92
CA LYS A 12 -10.98 12.74 -1.68
C LYS A 12 -12.01 11.95 -2.50
N MET A 13 -11.72 11.68 -3.77
CA MET A 13 -12.55 10.82 -4.62
C MET A 13 -12.61 9.39 -4.07
N LEU A 14 -11.46 8.84 -3.68
CA LEU A 14 -11.38 7.49 -3.10
C LEU A 14 -12.26 7.38 -1.85
N ARG A 15 -12.22 8.35 -0.93
CA ARG A 15 -13.07 8.39 0.26
C ARG A 15 -14.57 8.40 -0.08
N GLN A 16 -14.97 9.02 -1.19
CA GLN A 16 -16.36 9.05 -1.64
C GLN A 16 -16.83 7.74 -2.25
N VAL A 17 -15.97 7.05 -3.01
CA VAL A 17 -16.31 5.76 -3.64
C VAL A 17 -16.12 4.56 -2.72
N ASN A 18 -15.27 4.69 -1.69
CA ASN A 18 -14.93 3.60 -0.77
C ASN A 18 -16.13 2.87 -0.13
N PRO A 19 -17.22 3.56 0.29
CA PRO A 19 -18.41 2.88 0.81
C PRO A 19 -19.03 1.87 -0.16
N TYR A 20 -18.82 2.03 -1.47
CA TYR A 20 -19.38 1.17 -2.51
C TYR A 20 -18.44 0.02 -2.93
N MET A 21 -17.22 -0.04 -2.39
CA MET A 21 -16.21 -1.05 -2.78
C MET A 21 -16.42 -2.43 -2.15
N SER A 22 -17.50 -2.65 -1.40
CA SER A 22 -17.90 -3.96 -0.85
C SER A 22 -16.76 -4.70 -0.14
N GLU A 23 -16.27 -5.82 -0.69
CA GLU A 23 -15.19 -6.64 -0.13
C GLU A 23 -13.82 -5.95 -0.18
N TYR A 24 -13.62 -5.03 -1.13
CA TYR A 24 -12.41 -4.23 -1.30
C TYR A 24 -12.49 -2.89 -0.59
N LYS A 25 -13.50 -2.68 0.26
CA LYS A 25 -13.60 -1.48 1.10
C LYS A 25 -12.28 -1.28 1.84
N ILE A 26 -11.67 -0.13 1.63
CA ILE A 26 -10.39 0.27 2.21
C ILE A 26 -10.63 0.67 3.67
N PRO A 27 -9.86 0.13 4.63
CA PRO A 27 -9.95 0.53 6.02
C PRO A 27 -9.66 2.02 6.21
N ARG A 28 -10.29 2.62 7.23
CA ARG A 28 -10.10 4.03 7.54
C ARG A 28 -8.63 4.34 7.83
N GLU A 29 -7.94 3.47 8.55
CA GLU A 29 -6.53 3.62 8.91
C GLU A 29 -5.62 3.66 7.69
N ILE A 30 -5.97 2.96 6.62
CA ILE A 30 -5.24 3.04 5.35
C ILE A 30 -5.47 4.41 4.69
N LEU A 31 -6.72 4.87 4.62
CA LEU A 31 -7.02 6.19 4.06
C LEU A 31 -6.35 7.33 4.84
N ASP A 32 -6.33 7.23 6.17
CA ASP A 32 -5.69 8.21 7.04
C ASP A 32 -4.15 8.15 6.90
N HIS A 33 -3.57 6.96 6.73
CA HIS A 33 -2.14 6.82 6.40
C HIS A 33 -1.78 7.42 5.03
N MET A 34 -2.65 7.28 4.02
CA MET A 34 -2.45 7.92 2.72
C MET A 34 -2.45 9.45 2.82
N GLU A 35 -3.35 10.00 3.64
CA GLU A 35 -3.41 11.45 3.91
C GLU A 35 -2.11 11.93 4.57
N ASP A 36 -1.63 11.21 5.59
CA ASP A 36 -0.35 11.50 6.24
C ASP A 36 0.84 11.51 5.26
N ILE A 37 0.86 10.58 4.31
CA ILE A 37 1.91 10.54 3.27
C ILE A 37 1.80 11.77 2.36
N LEU A 38 0.60 12.07 1.85
CA LEU A 38 0.39 13.21 0.94
C LEU A 38 0.73 14.55 1.59
N ASP A 39 0.47 14.71 2.88
CA ASP A 39 0.71 15.96 3.61
C ASP A 39 2.18 16.15 4.00
N LYS A 40 2.88 15.06 4.33
CA LYS A 40 4.23 15.12 4.95
C LYS A 40 5.36 14.79 4.00
N LYS A 41 5.09 14.10 2.88
CA LYS A 41 6.12 13.54 2.01
C LYS A 41 6.07 14.16 0.63
N ASN A 42 7.26 14.39 0.07
CA ASN A 42 7.38 14.74 -1.34
C ASN A 42 7.35 13.46 -2.17
N LEU A 43 6.31 13.30 -2.99
CA LEU A 43 6.19 12.18 -3.94
C LEU A 43 7.09 12.38 -5.18
N GLY A 44 7.47 13.62 -5.50
CA GLY A 44 8.13 13.93 -6.78
C GLY A 44 7.17 13.89 -7.97
N GLU A 45 7.70 14.07 -9.18
CA GLU A 45 6.89 14.23 -10.40
C GLU A 45 6.17 12.94 -10.80
N LYS A 46 6.86 11.80 -10.66
CA LYS A 46 6.33 10.48 -11.03
C LYS A 46 5.86 9.64 -9.84
N GLY A 47 5.89 10.20 -8.63
CA GLY A 47 5.52 9.46 -7.43
C GLY A 47 4.02 9.40 -7.18
N TYR A 48 3.61 8.34 -6.49
CA TYR A 48 2.22 8.10 -6.11
C TYR A 48 2.16 7.11 -4.95
N ILE A 49 1.02 7.04 -4.30
CA ILE A 49 0.69 5.99 -3.34
C ILE A 49 -0.04 4.88 -4.09
N ALA A 50 0.41 3.65 -3.93
CA ALA A 50 -0.23 2.46 -4.48
C ALA A 50 -0.89 1.67 -3.34
N VAL A 51 -2.20 1.41 -3.45
CA VAL A 51 -2.92 0.51 -2.54
C VAL A 51 -3.25 -0.77 -3.28
N ILE A 52 -2.57 -1.85 -2.95
CA ILE A 52 -2.83 -3.16 -3.52
C ILE A 52 -3.99 -3.80 -2.75
N LEU A 53 -5.08 -4.07 -3.47
CA LEU A 53 -6.32 -4.55 -2.86
C LEU A 53 -6.31 -6.08 -2.65
N ASN A 54 -5.60 -6.80 -3.51
CA ASN A 54 -5.45 -8.23 -3.38
C ASN A 54 -4.32 -8.56 -2.40
N PRO A 55 -4.52 -9.52 -1.48
CA PRO A 55 -3.44 -9.93 -0.60
C PRO A 55 -2.25 -10.49 -1.38
N ILE A 56 -1.07 -9.98 -1.04
CA ILE A 56 0.22 -10.38 -1.58
C ILE A 56 0.67 -11.70 -0.92
N ARG A 57 1.33 -12.58 -1.68
CA ARG A 57 1.90 -13.84 -1.19
C ARG A 57 3.41 -13.74 -0.99
N ASP A 58 4.10 -13.09 -1.90
CA ASP A 58 5.52 -12.78 -1.88
C ASP A 58 5.67 -11.26 -2.00
N ASP A 59 6.12 -10.62 -0.92
CA ASP A 59 6.09 -9.17 -0.78
C ASP A 59 6.94 -8.46 -1.83
N ASN A 60 8.08 -9.00 -2.23
CA ASN A 60 8.92 -8.34 -3.22
C ASN A 60 8.46 -8.62 -4.65
N VAL A 61 8.30 -9.90 -5.02
CA VAL A 61 8.03 -10.26 -6.42
C VAL A 61 6.63 -9.83 -6.85
N ASP A 62 5.60 -10.16 -6.05
CA ASP A 62 4.21 -9.89 -6.44
C ASP A 62 3.93 -8.38 -6.50
N ILE A 63 4.59 -7.58 -5.65
CA ILE A 63 4.40 -6.12 -5.64
C ILE A 63 5.02 -5.49 -6.88
N LEU A 64 6.24 -5.88 -7.24
CA LEU A 64 6.90 -5.33 -8.42
C LEU A 64 6.17 -5.75 -9.70
N ASP A 65 5.68 -6.99 -9.77
CA ASP A 65 4.84 -7.44 -10.88
C ASP A 65 3.51 -6.66 -10.95
N GLU A 66 2.82 -6.47 -9.82
CA GLU A 66 1.54 -5.72 -9.77
C GLU A 66 1.71 -4.25 -10.16
N LEU A 67 2.87 -3.66 -9.85
CA LEU A 67 3.21 -2.27 -10.18
C LEU A 67 3.94 -2.14 -11.52
N ASN A 68 4.24 -3.26 -12.19
CA ASN A 68 5.01 -3.33 -13.44
C ASN A 68 6.34 -2.58 -13.33
N LEU A 69 7.10 -2.88 -12.27
CA LEU A 69 8.40 -2.29 -11.95
C LEU A 69 9.53 -3.30 -12.14
N ASP A 70 10.68 -2.84 -12.63
CA ASP A 70 11.90 -3.65 -12.70
C ASP A 70 12.75 -3.46 -11.43
N THR A 71 13.04 -4.57 -10.75
CA THR A 71 13.97 -4.66 -9.61
C THR A 71 15.32 -3.97 -9.82
N ASN A 72 15.84 -3.93 -11.05
CA ASN A 72 17.17 -3.40 -11.35
C ASN A 72 17.18 -1.87 -11.49
N GLU A 73 16.00 -1.26 -11.61
CA GLU A 73 15.86 0.17 -11.86
C GLU A 73 15.39 0.94 -10.61
N ILE A 74 14.91 0.24 -9.60
CA ILE A 74 14.33 0.81 -8.39
C ILE A 74 15.23 0.66 -7.17
N GLU A 75 15.07 1.55 -6.20
CA GLU A 75 15.75 1.48 -4.91
C GLU A 75 14.70 1.33 -3.79
N VAL A 76 14.86 0.32 -2.94
CA VAL A 76 14.05 0.13 -1.73
C VAL A 76 14.90 0.56 -0.53
N PRO A 77 14.55 1.65 0.19
CA PRO A 77 15.33 2.08 1.34
C PRO A 77 15.32 1.09 2.49
N ASP A 78 16.43 0.99 3.22
CA ASP A 78 16.55 0.16 4.41
C ASP A 78 15.58 0.61 5.52
N ASN A 79 15.12 -0.34 6.34
CA ASN A 79 14.27 -0.12 7.52
C ASN A 79 13.00 0.70 7.24
N ASN A 80 12.47 0.58 6.03
CA ASN A 80 11.36 1.39 5.56
C ASN A 80 10.00 0.68 5.62
N PHE A 81 9.92 -0.36 6.43
CA PHE A 81 8.74 -1.20 6.54
C PHE A 81 7.87 -0.78 7.72
N PHE A 82 6.58 -0.59 7.48
CA PHE A 82 5.61 -0.14 8.48
C PHE A 82 4.44 -1.10 8.57
N TYR A 83 4.16 -1.60 9.77
CA TYR A 83 2.94 -2.37 10.05
C TYR A 83 1.78 -1.42 10.40
N ILE A 84 0.64 -1.57 9.72
CA ILE A 84 -0.55 -0.75 9.92
C ILE A 84 -1.64 -1.54 10.64
N VAL A 85 -2.00 -1.11 11.83
CA VAL A 85 -3.02 -1.76 12.65
C VAL A 85 -4.41 -1.30 12.21
N ILE A 86 -5.22 -2.21 11.68
CA ILE A 86 -6.63 -1.96 11.38
C ILE A 86 -7.50 -2.19 12.62
N LYS A 87 -8.28 -1.19 13.05
CA LYS A 87 -9.17 -1.30 14.22
C LYS A 87 -10.53 -1.88 13.86
N GLY A 88 -11.29 -2.30 14.88
CA GLY A 88 -12.61 -2.93 14.72
C GLY A 88 -12.54 -4.42 14.36
N LYS A 89 -13.58 -5.20 14.68
CA LYS A 89 -13.56 -6.68 14.50
C LYS A 89 -14.14 -7.19 13.17
N LYS A 90 -14.92 -6.38 12.45
CA LYS A 90 -15.78 -6.83 11.33
C LYS A 90 -15.40 -6.25 9.95
N HIS A 91 -14.23 -5.64 9.80
CA HIS A 91 -13.85 -5.06 8.52
C HIS A 91 -13.42 -6.16 7.53
N PRO A 92 -13.94 -6.19 6.28
CA PRO A 92 -13.66 -7.27 5.33
C PRO A 92 -12.15 -7.39 5.03
N MET A 93 -11.50 -6.24 4.90
CA MET A 93 -10.06 -6.14 4.66
C MET A 93 -9.18 -6.36 5.90
N LYS A 94 -9.75 -6.67 7.07
CA LYS A 94 -8.99 -7.01 8.27
C LYS A 94 -8.95 -8.52 8.54
N LYS A 95 -10.02 -9.24 8.18
CA LYS A 95 -10.17 -10.65 8.52
C LYS A 95 -9.01 -11.45 7.94
N ASP A 96 -8.25 -12.11 8.81
CA ASP A 96 -7.12 -12.98 8.49
C ASP A 96 -6.03 -12.28 7.65
N LYS A 97 -5.94 -10.94 7.71
CA LYS A 97 -5.02 -10.12 6.93
C LYS A 97 -4.27 -9.13 7.80
N ARG A 98 -3.00 -8.89 7.49
CA ARG A 98 -2.18 -7.81 8.06
C ARG A 98 -1.77 -6.83 6.98
N TRP A 99 -1.76 -5.55 7.33
CA TRP A 99 -1.47 -4.45 6.42
C TRP A 99 -0.08 -3.90 6.67
N TYR A 100 0.60 -3.58 5.59
CA TYR A 100 1.95 -3.08 5.61
C TYR A 100 2.12 -1.93 4.62
N SER A 101 3.13 -1.11 4.83
CA SER A 101 3.59 -0.15 3.85
C SER A 101 5.10 -0.01 3.82
N TYR A 102 5.64 0.35 2.66
CA TYR A 102 7.01 0.80 2.49
C TYR A 102 7.09 1.72 1.27
N ASP A 103 8.19 2.45 1.11
CA ASP A 103 8.45 3.24 -0.09
C ASP A 103 9.54 2.68 -0.99
N ILE A 104 9.38 2.97 -2.28
CA ILE A 104 10.28 2.64 -3.38
C ILE A 104 10.68 3.94 -4.06
N ILE A 105 11.96 4.13 -4.31
CA ILE A 105 12.50 5.28 -5.04
C ILE A 105 12.64 4.90 -6.51
N LEU A 106 12.08 5.73 -7.39
CA LEU A 106 12.14 5.55 -8.84
C LEU A 106 13.50 6.02 -9.41
N PRO A 107 13.89 5.50 -10.60
CA PRO A 107 15.14 5.87 -11.27
C PRO A 107 15.39 7.37 -11.31
N GLY A 108 16.64 7.76 -11.04
CA GLY A 108 17.08 9.15 -11.07
C GLY A 108 16.37 10.04 -10.05
N ASN A 109 15.81 9.46 -8.98
CA ASN A 109 14.98 10.15 -7.98
C ASN A 109 13.80 10.92 -8.62
N SER A 110 13.26 10.38 -9.72
CA SER A 110 12.16 10.99 -10.48
C SER A 110 10.81 10.96 -9.75
N GLY A 111 10.72 10.14 -8.71
CA GLY A 111 9.57 10.07 -7.82
C GLY A 111 9.75 8.99 -6.76
N ARG A 112 8.85 8.98 -5.80
CA ARG A 112 8.77 7.99 -4.74
C ARG A 112 7.39 7.35 -4.74
N LEU A 113 7.37 6.02 -4.76
CA LEU A 113 6.17 5.22 -4.62
C LEU A 113 6.00 4.82 -3.17
N TYR A 114 4.80 5.01 -2.62
CA TYR A 114 4.46 4.45 -1.31
C TYR A 114 3.51 3.30 -1.53
N VAL A 115 3.99 2.08 -1.31
CA VAL A 115 3.19 0.87 -1.48
C VAL A 115 2.50 0.56 -0.16
N ILE A 116 1.19 0.36 -0.21
CA ILE A 116 0.37 -0.11 0.90
C ILE A 116 -0.31 -1.39 0.43
N TYR A 117 -0.11 -2.48 1.17
CA TYR A 117 -0.61 -3.79 0.78
C TYR A 117 -1.01 -4.59 2.02
N CYS A 118 -1.62 -5.75 1.78
CA CYS A 118 -1.89 -6.71 2.85
C CYS A 118 -1.41 -8.10 2.48
N MET A 119 -1.16 -8.93 3.49
CA MET A 119 -0.87 -10.35 3.35
C MET A 119 -1.79 -11.15 4.25
N TYR A 120 -2.10 -12.40 3.86
CA TYR A 120 -2.82 -13.32 4.73
C TYR A 120 -1.96 -13.73 5.94
N GLU A 121 -2.58 -13.83 7.11
CA GLU A 121 -1.88 -14.27 8.33
C GLU A 121 -1.30 -15.68 8.20
N GLU A 122 -1.99 -16.58 7.51
CA GLU A 122 -1.49 -17.92 7.20
C GLU A 122 -0.13 -17.86 6.48
N ARG A 123 -0.03 -17.05 5.43
CA ARG A 123 1.20 -16.86 4.67
C ARG A 123 2.33 -16.28 5.53
N LEU A 124 2.01 -15.32 6.38
CA LEU A 124 3.00 -14.72 7.28
C LEU A 124 3.57 -15.74 8.28
N ARG A 125 2.75 -16.71 8.74
CA ARG A 125 3.21 -17.82 9.58
C ARG A 125 4.11 -18.79 8.82
N GLU A 126 3.79 -19.10 7.57
CA GLU A 126 4.64 -19.93 6.71
C GLU A 126 6.04 -19.31 6.52
N LEU A 127 6.10 -17.98 6.45
CA LEU A 127 7.34 -17.22 6.31
C LEU A 127 8.08 -17.00 7.65
N GLY A 128 7.50 -17.43 8.78
CA GLY A 128 8.09 -17.24 10.11
C GLY A 128 8.13 -15.79 10.59
N VAL A 129 7.30 -14.92 10.02
CA VAL A 129 7.23 -13.49 10.36
C VAL A 129 6.37 -13.25 11.60
N ILE A 130 5.38 -14.11 11.85
CA ILE A 130 4.42 -14.02 12.97
C ILE A 130 4.12 -15.37 13.60
#